data_AF-A0A2P7TA92-F1
#
_entry.id   AF-A0A2P7TA92-F1
#
_cell.length_a   1.000
_cell.length_b   1.000
_cell.length_c   1.000
_cell.angle_alpha   90.00
_cell.angle_beta   90.00
_cell.angle_gamma   90.00
#
_symmetry.space_group_name_H-M   'P 1'
#
loop_
_entity.id
_entity.type
_entity.pdbx_description
1 polymer ?
#
loop_
_entity_poly.entity_id
_entity_poly.type
_entity_poly.pdbx_seq_one_letter_code
_entity_poly.pdbx_strand_id
1 'polypeptide(L)' 'MKHKLSRVIGKPDDYRLCPECRTINWYENSECVSCEETQLQPVPATEIKSLKKTLQEHGDIQITV' A
#
# COMPACT_ATOMS: atom_id res chain seq x y z
N MET A 1 -4.10 10.55 -1.31
CA MET A 1 -3.89 10.57 -2.78
C MET A 1 -4.39 9.25 -3.39
N LYS A 2 -4.69 9.16 -4.69
CA LYS A 2 -5.11 7.88 -5.32
C LYS A 2 -4.04 7.36 -6.28
N HIS A 3 -3.69 6.07 -6.16
CA HIS A 3 -2.76 5.40 -7.08
C HIS A 3 -3.35 4.10 -7.61
N LYS A 4 -2.91 3.71 -8.81
CA LYS A 4 -3.21 2.40 -9.37
C LYS A 4 -2.48 1.30 -8.59
N LEU A 5 -3.14 0.17 -8.39
CA LEU A 5 -2.57 -0.99 -7.71
C LEU A 5 -1.29 -1.50 -8.41
N SER A 6 -1.25 -1.46 -9.74
CA SER A 6 -0.07 -1.81 -10.54
C SER A 6 1.17 -0.95 -10.19
N ARG A 7 0.98 0.32 -9.83
CA ARG A 7 2.08 1.20 -9.42
C ARG A 7 2.67 0.78 -8.07
N VAL A 8 1.81 0.43 -7.11
CA VAL A 8 2.23 -0.02 -5.78
C VAL A 8 3.06 -1.30 -5.90
N ILE A 9 2.63 -2.23 -6.76
CA ILE A 9 3.36 -3.47 -7.04
C ILE A 9 4.69 -3.20 -7.76
N GLY A 10 4.72 -2.24 -8.69
CA GLY A 10 5.90 -1.94 -9.52
C GLY A 10 6.96 -1.10 -8.82
N LYS A 11 6.58 -0.32 -7.81
CA LYS A 11 7.47 0.55 -7.01
C LYS A 11 7.12 0.48 -5.53
N PRO A 12 7.30 -0.68 -4.87
CA PRO A 12 6.87 -0.86 -3.48
C PRO A 12 7.60 0.07 -2.49
N ASP A 13 8.82 0.53 -2.81
CA ASP A 13 9.61 1.42 -1.97
C ASP A 13 9.02 2.84 -1.86
N ASP A 14 8.18 3.26 -2.82
CA ASP A 14 7.39 4.50 -2.78
C ASP A 14 6.25 4.43 -1.74
N TYR A 15 6.05 3.30 -1.08
CA TYR A 15 4.92 3.06 -0.19
C TYR A 15 5.34 2.47 1.16
N ARG A 16 4.44 2.61 2.14
CA ARG A 16 4.55 1.99 3.46
C ARG A 16 3.26 1.28 3.82
N LEU A 17 3.35 0.22 4.61
CA LEU A 17 2.22 -0.52 5.16
C LEU A 17 2.02 -0.10 6.62
N CYS A 18 0.79 0.25 6.98
CA CYS A 18 0.43 0.41 8.39
C CYS A 18 0.33 -0.96 9.07
N PRO A 19 1.05 -1.24 10.17
CA PRO A 19 0.97 -2.53 10.85
C PRO A 19 -0.38 -2.78 11.50
N GLU A 20 -1.09 -1.72 11.94
CA GLU A 20 -2.36 -1.82 12.66
C GLU A 20 -3.55 -2.10 11.73
N CYS A 21 -3.74 -1.26 10.72
CA CYS A 21 -4.92 -1.32 9.84
C CYS A 21 -4.63 -1.84 8.43
N ARG A 22 -3.35 -2.13 8.13
CA ARG A 22 -2.88 -2.67 6.84
C ARG A 22 -3.13 -1.76 5.63
N THR A 23 -3.46 -0.50 5.86
CA THR A 23 -3.55 0.50 4.78
C THR A 23 -2.17 0.75 4.18
N ILE A 24 -2.13 0.86 2.84
CA ILE A 24 -0.95 1.31 2.10
C ILE A 24 -0.92 2.84 2.14
N ASN A 25 0.23 3.41 2.47
CA ASN A 25 0.45 4.84 2.62
C ASN A 25 1.57 5.28 1.69
N TRP A 26 1.58 6.56 1.31
CA TRP A 26 2.73 7.17 0.64
C TRP A 26 3.95 7.22 1.57
N TYR A 27 5.17 7.03 1.03
CA TYR A 27 6.38 6.95 1.86
C TYR A 27 6.71 8.23 2.65
N GLU A 28 6.21 9.40 2.22
CA GLU A 28 6.42 10.68 2.90
C GLU A 28 5.41 10.95 4.02
N ASN A 29 4.37 10.12 4.14
CA ASN A 29 3.40 10.26 5.22
C ASN A 29 4.09 9.91 6.54
N SER A 30 3.96 10.79 7.54
CA SER A 30 4.40 10.52 8.92
C SER A 30 3.39 9.67 9.70
N GLU A 31 2.15 9.59 9.24
CA GLU A 31 1.02 8.94 9.91
C GLU A 31 0.15 8.18 8.91
N CYS A 32 -0.54 7.14 9.37
CA CYS A 32 -1.44 6.38 8.53
C CYS A 32 -2.67 7.21 8.15
N VAL A 33 -2.97 7.29 6.86
CA VAL A 33 -4.15 8.02 6.33
C VAL A 33 -5.50 7.45 6.77
N SER A 34 -5.51 6.27 7.38
CA SER A 34 -6.74 5.61 7.83
C SER A 34 -6.89 5.54 9.35
N CYS A 35 -5.80 5.47 10.12
CA CYS A 35 -5.87 5.23 11.56
C CYS A 35 -4.83 5.99 12.39
N GLU A 36 -4.12 6.95 11.79
CA GLU A 36 -3.19 7.86 12.48
C GLU A 36 -1.96 7.19 13.13
N GLU A 37 -1.76 5.87 12.93
CA GLU A 37 -0.56 5.17 13.38
C GLU A 37 0.70 5.75 12.72
N THR A 38 1.75 5.97 13.51
CA THR A 38 3.00 6.62 13.09
C THR A 38 4.09 5.62 12.70
N GLN A 39 3.99 4.37 13.13
CA GLN A 39 4.99 3.33 12.91
C GLN A 39 4.80 2.60 11.57
N LEU A 40 4.84 3.35 10.48
CA LEU A 40 4.69 2.82 9.12
C LEU A 40 5.90 1.95 8.70
N GLN A 41 5.63 0.76 8.16
CA GLN A 41 6.65 -0.22 7.79
C GLN A 41 6.86 -0.29 6.28
N PRO A 42 8.01 -0.74 5.77
CA PRO A 42 8.17 -1.10 4.37
C PRO A 42 7.13 -2.15 3.95
N VAL A 43 6.62 -2.07 2.72
CA VAL A 43 5.64 -3.06 2.22
C VAL A 43 6.34 -4.42 2.06
N PRO A 44 5.95 -5.46 2.82
CA PRO A 44 6.66 -6.74 2.77
C PRO A 44 6.36 -7.49 1.47
N ALA A 45 7.28 -8.36 1.04
CA ALA A 45 7.11 -9.13 -0.19
C ALA A 45 5.86 -10.03 -0.20
N THR A 46 5.41 -10.50 0.98
CA THR A 46 4.15 -11.22 1.14
C THR A 46 2.94 -10.35 0.80
N GLU A 47 2.98 -9.07 1.15
CA GLU A 47 1.93 -8.12 0.79
C GLU A 47 1.88 -7.88 -0.71
N ILE A 48 3.04 -7.70 -1.33
CA ILE A 48 3.13 -7.53 -2.79
C ILE A 48 2.55 -8.76 -3.51
N LYS A 49 2.72 -9.98 -2.98
CA LYS A 49 2.09 -11.18 -3.53
C LYS A 49 0.56 -11.12 -3.43
N SER A 50 0.01 -10.71 -2.29
CA SER A 50 -1.43 -10.51 -2.11
C SER A 50 -1.99 -9.45 -3.06
N LEU A 51 -1.32 -8.31 -3.20
CA LEU A 51 -1.72 -7.24 -4.12
C LEU A 51 -1.67 -7.70 -5.59
N LYS A 52 -0.68 -8.50 -5.98
CA LYS A 52 -0.62 -9.10 -7.33
C LYS A 52 -1.81 -10.02 -7.60
N LYS A 53 -2.25 -10.78 -6.60
CA LYS A 53 -3.45 -11.61 -6.72
C LYS A 53 -4.71 -10.75 -6.89
N THR A 54 -4.86 -9.70 -6.08
CA THR A 54 -5.95 -8.73 -6.23
C THR A 54 -5.97 -8.09 -7.62
N LEU A 55 -4.80 -7.72 -8.16
CA LEU A 55 -4.67 -7.19 -9.52
C LEU A 55 -5.15 -8.18 -10.59
N GLN A 56 -4.88 -9.48 -10.42
CA GLN A 56 -5.33 -10.53 -11.34
C GLN A 56 -6.84 -10.78 -11.25
N GLU A 57 -7.41 -10.74 -10.05
CA GLU A 57 -8.83 -11.05 -9.80
C GLU A 57 -9.76 -9.88 -10.14
N HIS A 58 -9.32 -8.65 -9.86
CA HIS A 58 -10.17 -7.45 -9.95
C HIS A 58 -9.68 -6.42 -10.97
N GLY A 59 -8.55 -6.66 -11.62
CA GLY A 59 -7.91 -5.70 -12.52
C GLY A 59 -7.22 -4.55 -11.77
N ASP A 60 -6.76 -3.55 -12.53
CA ASP A 60 -5.95 -2.45 -12.01
C ASP A 60 -6.81 -1.37 -11.36
N ILE A 61 -7.20 -1.62 -10.11
CA ILE A 61 -8.02 -0.72 -9.31
C ILE A 61 -7.22 0.47 -8.75
N GLN A 62 -7.93 1.53 -8.38
CA GLN A 62 -7.36 2.64 -7.62
C GLN A 62 -7.46 2.38 -6.12
N ILE A 63 -6.36 2.60 -5.41
CA ILE A 63 -6.32 2.61 -3.94
C ILE A 63 -6.05 4.02 -3.43
N THR A 64 -6.59 4.33 -2.26
CA THR A 64 -6.26 5.55 -1.52
C THR A 64 -5.02 5.27 -0.66
N VAL A 65 -4.05 6.17 -0.73
CA VAL A 65 -2.80 6.17 0.06
C VAL A 65 -2.52 7.53 0.67
#